data_AF-A0A095YT45-F1
#
_entry.id   AF-A0A095YT45-F1
#
_cell.length_a   1.000
_cell.length_b   1.000
_cell.length_c   1.000
_cell.angle_alpha   90.00
_cell.angle_beta   90.00
_cell.angle_gamma   90.00
#
_symmetry.space_group_name_H-M   'P 1'
#
loop_
_entity.id
_entity.type
_entity.pdbx_description
1 polymer ?
#
loop_
_entity_poly.entity_id
_entity_poly.type
_entity_poly.pdbx_seq_one_letter_code
_entity_poly.pdbx_strand_id
1 'polypeptide(L)'
;MKTIILDGKNLYNEYGLVLNSYSEKMPVPKVNKIEIPGLDGYIDITEAIIGRVVYSEREITAKLTVTGNKKTIEYNLSDFFNAFHGRQVKIVLPDRDGYLEGRCIIEDTERHIRSGIITASFICQPFFYDNTEAGDPDWLWDPFSFEQGIIYPTSYAISGETTINVPSAPKSSTPIIKSTADMTLTFKGEVYQIKTGENRMTGMVLEGGYNQMTVTGNGTLVFVYRGKRL
;
A
#
# COMPACT_ATOMS: atom_id res chain seq x y z
N MET A 1 15.67 7.33 -17.78
CA MET A 1 14.89 6.17 -18.27
C MET A 1 13.92 5.78 -17.19
N LYS A 2 12.65 5.50 -17.53
CA LYS A 2 11.67 4.96 -16.58
C LYS A 2 12.05 3.52 -16.25
N THR A 3 12.07 3.16 -14.98
CA THR A 3 12.50 1.84 -14.50
C THR A 3 11.67 1.45 -13.29
N ILE A 4 11.58 0.16 -13.02
CA ILE A 4 10.94 -0.37 -11.81
C ILE A 4 12.01 -0.45 -10.72
N ILE A 5 11.62 -0.14 -9.48
CA ILE A 5 12.46 -0.33 -8.30
C ILE A 5 11.86 -1.49 -7.50
N LEU A 6 12.68 -2.49 -7.18
CA LEU A 6 12.32 -3.62 -6.34
C LEU A 6 13.15 -3.58 -5.05
N ASP A 7 12.51 -3.51 -3.88
CA ASP A 7 13.18 -3.44 -2.58
C ASP A 7 14.26 -2.35 -2.50
N GLY A 8 14.01 -1.20 -3.12
CA GLY A 8 14.96 -0.08 -3.20
C GLY A 8 16.07 -0.24 -4.25
N LYS A 9 16.16 -1.40 -4.92
CA LYS A 9 17.10 -1.66 -6.00
C LYS A 9 16.53 -1.23 -7.35
N ASN A 10 17.23 -0.31 -8.01
CA ASN A 10 16.88 0.11 -9.36
C ASN A 10 17.31 -0.95 -10.37
N LEU A 11 16.36 -1.57 -11.07
CA LEU A 11 16.64 -2.70 -11.95
C LEU A 11 17.60 -2.37 -13.10
N TYR A 12 17.59 -1.12 -13.57
CA TYR A 12 18.50 -0.68 -14.63
C TYR A 12 19.93 -0.54 -14.12
N ASN A 13 20.11 0.12 -12.97
CA ASN A 13 21.46 0.39 -12.43
C ASN A 13 22.14 -0.90 -11.93
N GLU A 14 21.37 -1.79 -11.29
CA GLU A 14 21.91 -2.99 -10.65
C GLU A 14 22.10 -4.14 -11.65
N TYR A 15 21.14 -4.36 -12.54
CA TYR A 15 21.11 -5.53 -13.43
C TYR A 15 21.17 -5.19 -14.91
N GLY A 16 21.13 -3.92 -15.30
CA GLY A 16 21.04 -3.49 -16.70
C GLY A 16 19.69 -3.78 -17.34
N LEU A 17 18.65 -4.01 -16.54
CA LEU A 17 17.30 -4.32 -17.00
C LEU A 17 16.53 -3.04 -17.32
N VAL A 18 16.14 -2.89 -18.57
CA VAL A 18 15.32 -1.77 -19.05
C VAL A 18 13.86 -2.20 -19.06
N LEU A 19 12.98 -1.39 -18.48
CA LEU A 19 11.54 -1.58 -18.58
C LEU A 19 11.05 -1.18 -19.97
N ASN A 20 10.56 -2.15 -20.75
CA ASN A 20 9.95 -1.87 -22.05
C ASN A 20 8.48 -1.49 -21.90
N SER A 21 7.75 -2.30 -21.13
CA SER A 21 6.33 -2.08 -20.85
C SER A 21 5.93 -2.80 -19.58
N TYR A 22 4.87 -2.32 -18.94
CA TYR A 22 4.18 -3.05 -17.89
C TYR A 22 2.67 -2.91 -18.08
N SER A 23 1.93 -3.90 -17.60
CA SER A 23 0.47 -3.89 -17.57
C SER A 23 0.03 -4.04 -16.13
N GLU A 24 -0.81 -3.12 -15.69
CA GLU A 24 -1.42 -3.11 -14.36
C GLU A 24 -2.91 -3.44 -14.51
N LYS A 25 -3.34 -4.56 -13.91
CA LYS A 25 -4.76 -4.87 -13.81
C LYS A 25 -5.34 -4.22 -12.55
N MET A 26 -6.59 -3.76 -12.64
CA MET A 26 -7.37 -3.37 -11.46
C MET A 26 -7.62 -4.62 -10.60
N PRO A 27 -7.50 -4.52 -9.27
CA PRO A 27 -7.80 -5.64 -8.39
C PRO A 27 -9.28 -6.02 -8.51
N VAL A 28 -9.56 -7.32 -8.58
CA VAL A 28 -10.93 -7.82 -8.76
C VAL A 28 -11.69 -7.75 -7.43
N PRO A 29 -12.89 -7.17 -7.35
CA PRO A 29 -13.69 -7.18 -6.13
C PRO A 29 -14.13 -8.61 -5.79
N LYS A 30 -14.08 -8.97 -4.51
CA LYS A 30 -14.58 -10.25 -4.00
C LYS A 30 -16.08 -10.16 -3.79
N VAL A 31 -16.84 -10.48 -4.84
CA VAL A 31 -18.30 -10.36 -4.84
C VAL A 31 -18.94 -11.62 -4.25
N ASN A 32 -19.91 -11.46 -3.35
CA ASN A 32 -20.68 -12.54 -2.76
C ASN A 32 -22.18 -12.30 -2.98
N LYS A 33 -22.82 -13.24 -3.68
CA LYS A 33 -24.22 -13.15 -4.11
C LYS A 33 -24.99 -14.37 -3.64
N ILE A 34 -26.17 -14.15 -3.07
CA ILE A 34 -27.09 -15.21 -2.66
C ILE A 34 -28.21 -15.29 -3.68
N GLU A 35 -28.46 -16.50 -4.16
CA GLU A 35 -29.65 -16.83 -4.96
C GLU A 35 -30.75 -17.33 -4.04
N ILE A 36 -31.96 -16.79 -4.20
CA ILE A 36 -33.14 -17.21 -3.44
C ILE A 36 -34.18 -17.74 -4.43
N PRO A 37 -34.62 -19.01 -4.30
CA PRO A 37 -35.67 -19.54 -5.16
C PRO A 37 -36.94 -18.67 -5.12
N GLY A 38 -37.41 -18.26 -6.31
CA GLY A 38 -38.60 -17.41 -6.46
C GLY A 38 -38.33 -15.91 -6.45
N LEU A 39 -37.07 -15.47 -6.35
CA LEU A 39 -36.66 -14.07 -6.53
C LEU A 39 -35.97 -13.91 -7.89
N ASP A 40 -36.34 -12.85 -8.62
CA ASP A 40 -35.64 -12.47 -9.85
C ASP A 40 -34.31 -11.79 -9.50
N GLY A 41 -33.20 -12.43 -9.88
CA GLY A 41 -31.85 -11.92 -9.65
C GLY A 41 -31.20 -12.44 -8.37
N TYR A 42 -30.16 -11.73 -7.91
CA TYR A 42 -29.36 -12.12 -6.76
C TYR A 42 -29.38 -11.02 -5.70
N ILE A 43 -29.32 -11.41 -4.43
CA ILE A 43 -29.04 -10.49 -3.34
C ILE A 43 -27.53 -10.37 -3.17
N ASP A 44 -27.00 -9.16 -3.33
CA ASP A 44 -25.57 -8.87 -3.13
C ASP A 44 -25.28 -8.64 -1.64
N ILE A 45 -24.46 -9.51 -1.05
CA ILE A 45 -24.03 -9.44 0.35
C ILE A 45 -22.52 -9.16 0.47
N THR A 46 -21.89 -8.69 -0.61
CA THR A 46 -20.44 -8.41 -0.66
C THR A 46 -19.96 -7.52 0.47
N GLU A 47 -20.76 -6.52 0.84
CA GLU A 47 -20.40 -5.53 1.85
C GLU A 47 -21.05 -5.81 3.22
N ALA A 48 -21.86 -6.86 3.34
CA ALA A 48 -22.70 -7.08 4.52
C ALA A 48 -21.90 -7.34 5.81
N ILE A 49 -20.71 -7.96 5.72
CA ILE A 49 -19.89 -8.31 6.91
C ILE A 49 -18.97 -7.17 7.34
N ILE A 50 -18.24 -6.58 6.39
CA ILE A 50 -17.14 -5.63 6.68
C ILE A 50 -17.57 -4.18 6.39
N GLY A 51 -18.74 -3.96 5.79
CA GLY A 51 -19.24 -2.62 5.43
C GLY A 51 -18.46 -1.95 4.30
N ARG A 52 -17.63 -2.71 3.57
CA ARG A 52 -16.84 -2.21 2.44
C ARG A 52 -16.50 -3.32 1.46
N VAL A 53 -16.27 -2.94 0.20
CA VAL A 53 -15.77 -3.85 -0.84
C VAL A 53 -14.34 -4.32 -0.52
N VAL A 54 -14.15 -5.63 -0.46
CA VAL A 54 -12.85 -6.29 -0.35
C VAL A 54 -12.40 -6.73 -1.74
N TYR A 55 -11.10 -6.65 -2.00
CA TYR A 55 -10.53 -7.01 -3.29
C TYR A 55 -9.61 -8.22 -3.18
N SER A 56 -9.49 -8.94 -4.28
CA SER A 56 -8.46 -9.96 -4.50
C SER A 56 -7.12 -9.30 -4.78
N GLU A 57 -6.06 -10.11 -4.79
CA GLU A 57 -4.73 -9.68 -5.20
C GLU A 57 -4.77 -9.10 -6.62
N ARG A 58 -3.90 -8.13 -6.88
CA ARG A 58 -3.70 -7.55 -8.21
C ARG A 58 -2.48 -8.17 -8.86
N GLU A 59 -2.53 -8.30 -10.17
CA GLU A 59 -1.41 -8.80 -10.96
C GLU A 59 -0.83 -7.66 -11.79
N ILE A 60 0.50 -7.53 -11.75
CA ILE A 60 1.25 -6.62 -12.60
C ILE A 60 2.25 -7.44 -13.41
N THR A 61 2.20 -7.32 -14.72
CA THR A 61 3.15 -8.00 -15.60
C THR A 61 4.09 -6.96 -16.21
N ALA A 62 5.39 -7.14 -16.04
CA ALA A 62 6.43 -6.28 -16.59
C ALA A 62 7.27 -7.05 -17.61
N LYS A 63 7.53 -6.40 -18.75
CA LYS A 63 8.47 -6.87 -19.78
C LYS A 63 9.76 -6.07 -19.67
N LEU A 64 10.83 -6.76 -19.33
CA LEU A 64 12.17 -6.21 -19.13
C LEU A 64 13.08 -6.67 -20.27
N THR A 65 13.96 -5.79 -20.75
CA THR A 65 15.02 -6.16 -21.69
C THR A 65 16.38 -5.88 -21.10
N VAL A 66 17.27 -6.85 -21.23
CA VAL A 66 18.69 -6.70 -20.96
C VAL A 66 19.45 -6.72 -22.28
N THR A 67 20.41 -5.81 -22.45
CA THR A 67 21.28 -5.75 -23.63
C THR A 67 22.73 -5.82 -23.18
N GLY A 68 23.57 -6.58 -23.88
CA GLY A 68 24.97 -6.69 -23.54
C GLY A 68 25.67 -7.90 -24.14
N ASN A 69 26.87 -8.19 -23.63
CA ASN A 69 27.56 -9.43 -23.95
C ASN A 69 26.82 -10.62 -23.30
N LYS A 70 26.68 -11.73 -24.02
CA LYS A 70 26.02 -12.97 -23.55
C LYS A 70 26.47 -13.39 -22.13
N LYS A 71 27.76 -13.31 -21.81
CA LYS A 71 28.26 -13.68 -20.47
C LYS A 71 27.73 -12.77 -19.37
N THR A 72 27.74 -11.46 -19.61
CA THR A 72 27.25 -10.45 -18.67
C THR A 72 25.74 -10.56 -18.48
N ILE A 73 25.01 -10.82 -19.57
CA ILE A 73 23.57 -11.06 -19.54
C ILE A 73 23.24 -12.23 -18.61
N GLU A 74 23.84 -13.41 -18.81
CA GLU A 74 23.53 -14.58 -17.98
C GLU A 74 23.90 -14.37 -16.51
N TYR A 75 25.00 -13.67 -16.22
CA TYR A 75 25.37 -13.34 -14.85
C TYR A 75 24.32 -12.43 -14.18
N ASN A 76 23.96 -11.32 -14.82
CA ASN A 76 22.98 -10.38 -14.28
C ASN A 76 21.59 -11.02 -14.12
N LEU A 77 21.18 -11.86 -15.08
CA LEU A 77 19.93 -12.60 -14.99
C LEU A 77 19.93 -13.60 -13.85
N SER A 78 21.02 -14.35 -13.67
CA SER A 78 21.12 -15.30 -12.56
C SER A 78 21.06 -14.58 -11.20
N ASP A 79 21.73 -13.43 -11.06
CA ASP A 79 21.68 -12.65 -9.83
C ASP A 79 20.28 -12.09 -9.58
N PHE A 80 19.64 -11.53 -10.60
CA PHE A 80 18.26 -11.06 -10.55
C PHE A 80 17.28 -12.18 -10.16
N PHE A 81 17.41 -13.37 -10.74
CA PHE A 81 16.56 -14.51 -10.43
C PHE A 81 16.75 -14.97 -8.98
N ASN A 82 17.99 -15.07 -8.51
CA ASN A 82 18.26 -15.44 -7.12
C ASN A 82 17.76 -14.40 -6.12
N ALA A 83 17.82 -13.12 -6.49
CA ALA A 83 17.40 -12.02 -5.65
C ALA A 83 15.88 -11.92 -5.49
N PHE A 84 15.09 -12.14 -6.56
CA PHE A 84 13.66 -11.79 -6.56
C PHE A 84 12.71 -12.94 -6.88
N HIS A 85 13.15 -14.00 -7.57
CA HIS A 85 12.24 -15.07 -7.95
C HIS A 85 11.59 -15.71 -6.73
N GLY A 86 10.26 -15.72 -6.70
CA GLY A 86 9.46 -16.29 -5.62
C GLY A 86 9.49 -15.51 -4.31
N ARG A 87 10.18 -14.36 -4.23
CA ARG A 87 10.28 -13.56 -2.99
C ARG A 87 9.18 -12.51 -2.88
N GLN A 88 8.86 -12.14 -1.64
CA GLN A 88 8.06 -10.95 -1.34
C GLN A 88 8.93 -9.72 -1.60
N VAL A 89 8.40 -8.77 -2.36
CA VAL A 89 9.11 -7.58 -2.83
C VAL A 89 8.22 -6.34 -2.69
N LYS A 90 8.85 -5.22 -2.36
CA LYS A 90 8.30 -3.88 -2.47
C LYS A 90 8.54 -3.34 -3.86
N ILE A 91 7.49 -3.03 -4.61
CA ILE A 91 7.54 -2.59 -6.00
C ILE A 91 7.17 -1.12 -6.08
N VAL A 92 8.03 -0.30 -6.67
CA VAL A 92 7.74 1.09 -7.03
C VAL A 92 7.69 1.20 -8.53
N LEU A 93 6.56 1.69 -9.04
CA LEU A 93 6.33 1.90 -10.47
C LEU A 93 6.86 3.28 -10.89
N PRO A 94 7.27 3.45 -12.16
CA PRO A 94 7.85 4.71 -12.60
C PRO A 94 6.85 5.86 -12.72
N ASP A 95 5.55 5.57 -12.87
CA ASP A 95 4.52 6.56 -13.18
C ASP A 95 3.64 6.95 -11.98
N ARG A 96 3.80 6.26 -10.85
CA ARG A 96 2.91 6.38 -9.70
C ARG A 96 3.70 6.44 -8.39
N ASP A 97 3.38 7.43 -7.57
CA ASP A 97 3.92 7.55 -6.23
C ASP A 97 3.32 6.51 -5.28
N GLY A 98 4.12 6.10 -4.30
CA GLY A 98 3.83 4.97 -3.43
C GLY A 98 4.40 3.66 -3.94
N TYR A 99 3.98 2.57 -3.31
CA TYR A 99 4.52 1.25 -3.57
C TYR A 99 3.48 0.15 -3.41
N LEU A 100 3.75 -1.00 -4.01
CA LEU A 100 2.99 -2.23 -3.83
C LEU A 100 3.84 -3.27 -3.11
N GLU A 101 3.18 -4.13 -2.35
CA GLU A 101 3.79 -5.30 -1.75
C GLU A 101 3.23 -6.53 -2.46
N GLY A 102 4.13 -7.40 -2.94
CA GLY A 102 3.72 -8.58 -3.66
C GLY A 102 4.82 -9.60 -3.85
N ARG A 103 4.46 -10.74 -4.41
CA ARG A 103 5.42 -11.78 -4.77
C ARG A 103 5.85 -11.63 -6.22
N CYS A 104 7.16 -11.59 -6.46
CA CYS A 104 7.71 -11.62 -7.81
C CYS A 104 7.80 -13.06 -8.32
N ILE A 105 7.30 -13.28 -9.54
CA ILE A 105 7.35 -14.53 -10.27
C ILE A 105 7.92 -14.22 -11.65
N ILE A 106 8.95 -14.95 -12.05
CA ILE A 106 9.47 -14.84 -13.42
C ILE A 106 8.78 -15.91 -14.23
N GLU A 107 8.04 -15.48 -15.25
CA GLU A 107 7.21 -16.36 -16.07
C GLU A 107 8.01 -16.91 -17.25
N ASP A 108 8.67 -16.02 -17.99
CA ASP A 108 9.36 -16.37 -19.21
C ASP A 108 10.66 -15.58 -19.38
N THR A 109 11.60 -16.17 -20.09
CA THR A 109 12.93 -15.60 -20.39
C THR A 109 13.35 -15.99 -21.80
N GLU A 110 13.11 -15.08 -22.75
CA GLU A 110 13.59 -15.21 -24.11
C GLU A 110 15.06 -14.77 -24.19
N ARG A 111 15.91 -15.61 -24.76
CA ARG A 111 17.35 -15.33 -24.90
C ARG A 111 17.70 -15.17 -26.38
N HIS A 112 18.27 -14.01 -26.71
CA HIS A 112 18.85 -13.74 -28.02
C HIS A 112 20.37 -13.58 -27.90
N ILE A 113 21.06 -13.47 -29.04
CA ILE A 113 22.53 -13.47 -29.10
C ILE A 113 23.14 -12.25 -28.37
N ARG A 114 22.46 -11.11 -28.37
CA ARG A 114 22.93 -9.84 -27.76
C ARG A 114 21.93 -9.19 -26.80
N SER A 115 20.78 -9.83 -26.59
CA SER A 115 19.71 -9.31 -25.74
C SER A 115 18.95 -10.46 -25.09
N GLY A 116 18.24 -10.17 -24.00
CA GLY A 116 17.26 -11.07 -23.42
C GLY A 116 16.00 -10.30 -23.05
N ILE A 117 14.86 -10.95 -23.16
CA ILE A 117 13.56 -10.41 -22.74
C ILE A 117 13.07 -11.26 -21.57
N ILE A 118 12.72 -10.61 -20.46
CA ILE A 118 12.18 -11.27 -19.27
C ILE A 118 10.77 -10.77 -19.06
N THR A 119 9.84 -11.70 -18.87
CA THR A 119 8.49 -11.41 -18.43
C THR A 119 8.39 -11.77 -16.96
N ALA A 120 8.19 -10.76 -16.11
CA ALA A 120 8.01 -10.93 -14.67
C ALA A 120 6.58 -10.52 -14.28
N SER A 121 5.89 -11.38 -13.54
CA SER A 121 4.59 -11.10 -12.95
C SER A 121 4.74 -10.88 -11.44
N PHE A 122 4.02 -9.89 -10.94
CA PHE A 122 3.97 -9.53 -9.54
C PHE A 122 2.55 -9.72 -9.04
N ILE A 123 2.37 -10.67 -8.12
CA ILE A 123 1.09 -10.90 -7.44
C ILE A 123 1.12 -10.06 -6.18
N CYS A 124 0.44 -8.91 -6.24
CA CYS A 124 0.49 -7.88 -5.23
C CYS A 124 -0.80 -7.78 -4.43
N GLN A 125 -0.70 -7.20 -3.25
CA GLN A 125 -1.85 -6.71 -2.52
C GLN A 125 -2.63 -5.67 -3.36
N PRO A 126 -3.95 -5.53 -3.13
CA PRO A 126 -4.81 -4.74 -4.00
C PRO A 126 -4.52 -3.23 -4.02
N PHE A 127 -3.88 -2.68 -2.99
CA PHE A 127 -3.76 -1.24 -2.80
C PHE A 127 -2.30 -0.76 -2.86
N PHE A 128 -2.09 0.39 -3.47
CA PHE A 128 -0.87 1.17 -3.33
C PHE A 128 -0.79 1.77 -1.93
N TYR A 129 0.39 1.65 -1.34
CA TYR A 129 0.76 2.23 -0.07
C TYR A 129 1.50 3.54 -0.28
N ASP A 130 1.18 4.55 0.51
CA ASP A 130 1.91 5.80 0.51
C ASP A 130 3.35 5.58 1.02
N ASN A 131 4.31 6.34 0.48
CA ASN A 131 5.72 6.21 0.83
C ASN A 131 6.04 6.69 2.25
N THR A 132 5.23 7.60 2.77
CA THR A 132 5.35 8.17 4.12
C THR A 132 4.16 7.75 4.98
N GLU A 133 4.38 7.58 6.28
CA GLU A 133 3.29 7.40 7.23
C GLU A 133 2.71 8.77 7.63
N ALA A 134 1.39 8.82 7.83
CA ALA A 134 0.77 9.95 8.50
C ALA A 134 1.26 10.01 9.94
N GLY A 135 1.50 11.21 10.48
CA GLY A 135 1.90 11.39 11.89
C GLY A 135 3.33 10.97 12.23
N ASP A 136 4.16 10.61 11.25
CA ASP A 136 5.59 10.36 11.44
C ASP A 136 6.32 11.68 11.77
N PRO A 137 7.10 11.76 12.87
CA PRO A 137 7.93 12.92 13.17
C PRO A 137 9.15 13.05 12.25
N ASP A 138 9.56 11.98 11.57
CA ASP A 138 10.75 11.96 10.71
C ASP A 138 10.36 12.25 9.26
N TRP A 139 10.08 13.52 9.00
CA TRP A 139 9.73 14.02 7.66
C TRP A 139 10.95 13.90 6.74
N LEU A 140 10.99 12.82 5.95
CA LEU A 140 11.96 12.68 4.87
C LEU A 140 11.49 13.54 3.69
N TRP A 141 12.20 14.62 3.40
CA TRP A 141 11.91 15.53 2.28
C TRP A 141 12.12 14.87 0.91
N ASP A 142 13.08 13.94 0.82
CA ASP A 142 13.57 13.38 -0.43
C ASP A 142 12.62 12.36 -1.12
N PRO A 143 11.89 11.47 -0.39
CA PRO A 143 10.95 10.55 -1.02
C PRO A 143 9.56 11.14 -1.29
N PHE A 144 9.27 12.39 -0.90
CA PHE A 144 7.92 12.97 -1.04
C PHE A 144 7.68 13.52 -2.45
N SER A 145 6.65 13.01 -3.13
CA SER A 145 6.22 13.57 -4.42
C SER A 145 5.35 14.81 -4.23
N PHE A 146 5.80 15.96 -4.72
CA PHE A 146 4.99 17.18 -4.71
C PHE A 146 3.80 17.15 -5.68
N GLU A 147 3.79 16.21 -6.65
CA GLU A 147 2.69 16.08 -7.63
C GLU A 147 1.57 15.15 -7.15
N GLN A 148 1.94 14.04 -6.49
CA GLN A 148 1.00 12.96 -6.14
C GLN A 148 0.96 12.62 -4.64
N GLY A 149 1.93 13.10 -3.86
CA GLY A 149 2.02 12.88 -2.43
C GLY A 149 0.87 13.57 -1.69
N ILE A 150 0.34 12.91 -0.68
CA ILE A 150 -0.71 13.47 0.19
C ILE A 150 -0.19 13.47 1.62
N ILE A 151 -0.29 14.62 2.28
CA ILE A 151 0.06 14.78 3.68
C ILE A 151 -1.23 14.78 4.49
N TYR A 152 -1.27 13.92 5.50
CA TYR A 152 -2.38 13.84 6.44
C TYR A 152 -1.98 14.47 7.78
N PRO A 153 -2.51 15.66 8.14
CA PRO A 153 -2.26 16.25 9.44
C PRO A 153 -3.04 15.48 10.50
N THR A 154 -2.33 14.73 11.34
CA THR A 154 -2.94 13.81 12.33
C THR A 154 -2.50 14.09 13.77
N SER A 155 -1.85 15.24 14.01
CA SER A 155 -1.44 15.68 15.34
C SER A 155 -2.44 16.68 15.91
N TYR A 156 -2.95 16.40 17.11
CA TYR A 156 -3.96 17.21 17.78
C TYR A 156 -3.55 17.51 19.21
N ALA A 157 -3.66 18.77 19.61
CA ALA A 157 -3.57 19.17 21.01
C ALA A 157 -4.98 19.10 21.62
N ILE A 158 -5.12 18.33 22.70
CA ILE A 158 -6.38 18.07 23.40
C ILE A 158 -6.36 18.79 24.75
N SER A 159 -7.43 19.53 25.03
CA SER A 159 -7.63 20.22 26.30
C SER A 159 -9.08 20.06 26.75
N GLY A 160 -9.30 19.26 27.79
CA GLY A 160 -10.64 18.85 28.21
C GLY A 160 -11.31 17.97 27.17
N GLU A 161 -12.55 18.27 26.82
CA GLU A 161 -13.30 17.57 25.77
C GLU A 161 -13.13 18.32 24.43
N THR A 162 -12.55 17.65 23.44
CA THR A 162 -12.24 18.22 22.12
C THR A 162 -12.72 17.28 21.02
N THR A 163 -13.49 17.82 20.06
CA THR A 163 -13.85 17.10 18.84
C THR A 163 -12.76 17.29 17.80
N ILE A 164 -12.25 16.19 17.26
CA ILE A 164 -11.21 16.17 16.22
C ILE A 164 -11.75 15.47 14.97
N ASN A 165 -11.23 15.87 13.80
CA ASN A 165 -11.53 15.24 12.52
C ASN A 165 -10.25 14.67 11.93
N VAL A 166 -10.08 13.36 12.01
CA VAL A 166 -8.89 12.65 11.53
C VAL A 166 -9.05 12.35 10.04
N PRO A 167 -8.25 12.98 9.15
CA PRO A 167 -8.29 12.62 7.74
C PRO A 167 -7.72 11.22 7.55
N SER A 168 -8.14 10.52 6.50
CA SER A 168 -7.63 9.21 6.11
C SER A 168 -7.69 9.04 4.60
N ALA A 169 -6.79 8.22 4.07
CA ALA A 169 -6.76 7.86 2.66
C ALA A 169 -8.06 7.15 2.24
N PRO A 170 -8.42 7.15 0.93
CA PRO A 170 -9.68 6.58 0.44
C PRO A 170 -9.91 5.13 0.85
N LYS A 171 -8.84 4.34 1.01
CA LYS A 171 -8.93 3.00 1.57
C LYS A 171 -8.63 3.04 3.06
N SER A 172 -9.50 2.36 3.79
CA SER A 172 -9.48 2.29 5.24
C SER A 172 -8.18 1.74 5.81
N SER A 173 -7.78 2.26 6.96
CA SER A 173 -6.56 1.86 7.67
C SER A 173 -6.82 1.71 9.17
N THR A 174 -5.96 0.95 9.83
CA THR A 174 -5.99 0.76 11.29
C THR A 174 -4.81 1.54 11.86
N PRO A 175 -5.03 2.60 12.66
CA PRO A 175 -3.96 3.46 13.12
C PRO A 175 -3.35 2.97 14.44
N ILE A 176 -2.15 3.47 14.69
CA ILE A 176 -1.47 3.47 15.98
C ILE A 176 -1.62 4.87 16.56
N ILE A 177 -2.06 4.99 17.81
CA ILE A 177 -2.21 6.29 18.46
C ILE A 177 -1.03 6.51 19.41
N LYS A 178 -0.28 7.59 19.20
CA LYS A 178 0.74 8.06 20.14
C LYS A 178 0.15 9.17 21.00
N SER A 179 0.23 9.04 22.32
CA SER A 179 -0.33 10.01 23.27
C SER A 179 0.71 10.44 24.31
N THR A 180 0.70 11.72 24.69
CA THR A 180 1.57 12.24 25.76
C THR A 180 0.99 12.07 27.16
N ALA A 181 -0.29 11.71 27.28
CA ALA A 181 -0.98 11.47 28.54
C ALA A 181 -2.07 10.40 28.38
N ASP A 182 -2.58 9.90 29.50
CA ASP A 182 -3.75 9.02 29.50
C ASP A 182 -5.00 9.83 29.11
N MET A 183 -5.76 9.33 28.14
CA MET A 183 -6.95 9.99 27.58
C MET A 183 -8.05 8.98 27.25
N THR A 184 -9.27 9.48 27.05
CA THR A 184 -10.39 8.67 26.55
C THR A 184 -10.82 9.18 25.18
N LEU A 185 -10.99 8.27 24.23
CA LEU A 185 -11.41 8.55 22.86
C LEU A 185 -12.74 7.86 22.58
N THR A 186 -13.72 8.60 22.07
CA THR A 186 -15.00 8.05 21.64
C THR A 186 -15.09 8.15 20.12
N PHE A 187 -15.30 7.01 19.47
CA PHE A 187 -15.45 6.91 18.02
C PHE A 187 -16.53 5.90 17.65
N LYS A 188 -17.50 6.32 16.82
CA LYS A 188 -18.65 5.50 16.39
C LYS A 188 -19.44 4.85 17.54
N GLY A 189 -19.52 5.54 18.69
CA GLY A 189 -20.19 5.04 19.89
C GLY A 189 -19.36 4.11 20.78
N GLU A 190 -18.17 3.70 20.33
CA GLU A 190 -17.22 2.91 21.11
C GLU A 190 -16.24 3.81 21.87
N VAL A 191 -15.91 3.40 23.10
CA VAL A 191 -15.01 4.15 23.99
C VAL A 191 -13.68 3.41 24.09
N TYR A 192 -12.60 4.09 23.69
CA TYR A 192 -11.23 3.60 23.71
C TYR A 192 -10.42 4.30 24.80
N GLN A 193 -9.78 3.50 25.65
CA GLN A 193 -8.85 3.99 26.66
C GLN A 193 -7.47 4.12 26.05
N ILE A 194 -6.92 5.33 26.03
CA ILE A 194 -5.60 5.64 25.47
C ILE A 194 -4.63 5.81 26.62
N LYS A 195 -3.54 5.04 26.59
CA LYS A 195 -2.43 5.19 27.53
C LYS A 195 -1.35 6.10 26.97
N THR A 196 -0.58 6.69 27.88
CA THR A 196 0.64 7.40 27.50
C THR A 196 1.58 6.48 26.71
N GLY A 197 2.13 6.98 25.60
CA GLY A 197 2.96 6.20 24.67
C GLY A 197 2.19 5.69 23.45
N GLU A 198 2.57 4.54 22.91
CA GLU A 198 1.99 3.96 21.69
C GLU A 198 0.85 2.99 21.99
N ASN A 199 -0.29 3.17 21.33
CA ASN A 199 -1.48 2.35 21.48
C ASN A 199 -1.87 1.77 20.12
N ARG A 200 -1.83 0.44 20.00
CA ARG A 200 -2.23 -0.27 18.78
C ARG A 200 -3.73 -0.53 18.81
N MET A 201 -4.49 0.20 17.99
CA MET A 201 -5.95 0.16 18.02
C MET A 201 -6.52 -0.83 17.00
N THR A 202 -6.35 -2.13 17.22
CA THR A 202 -6.78 -3.17 16.26
C THR A 202 -8.28 -3.18 15.95
N GLY A 203 -9.12 -2.69 16.87
CA GLY A 203 -10.56 -2.55 16.66
C GLY A 203 -11.00 -1.24 15.99
N MET A 204 -10.11 -0.26 15.85
CA MET A 204 -10.45 1.05 15.32
C MET A 204 -10.06 1.13 13.84
N VAL A 205 -11.06 1.36 12.98
CA VAL A 205 -10.87 1.46 11.53
C VAL A 205 -11.18 2.88 11.09
N LEU A 206 -10.18 3.58 10.56
CA LEU A 206 -10.38 4.85 9.87
C LEU A 206 -10.95 4.57 8.49
N GLU A 207 -12.09 5.16 8.17
CA GLU A 207 -12.69 5.12 6.83
C GLU A 207 -12.12 6.25 5.96
N GLY A 208 -12.27 6.12 4.64
CA GLY A 208 -11.79 7.14 3.73
C GLY A 208 -12.51 8.48 3.93
N GLY A 209 -11.74 9.57 3.89
CA GLY A 209 -12.25 10.91 4.17
C GLY A 209 -11.93 11.36 5.59
N TYR A 210 -12.89 11.99 6.27
CA TYR A 210 -12.69 12.54 7.62
C TYR A 210 -13.46 11.72 8.66
N ASN A 211 -12.75 11.30 9.70
CA ASN A 211 -13.30 10.51 10.80
C ASN A 211 -13.42 11.43 12.02
N GLN A 212 -14.66 11.83 12.34
CA GLN A 212 -14.94 12.65 13.51
C GLN A 212 -14.87 11.81 14.78
N MET A 213 -14.17 12.30 15.79
CA MET A 213 -13.98 11.64 17.08
C MET A 213 -14.03 12.66 18.21
N THR A 214 -14.45 12.24 19.40
CA THR A 214 -14.40 13.08 20.61
C THR A 214 -13.32 12.53 21.53
N VAL A 215 -12.40 13.39 21.95
CA VAL A 215 -11.34 13.05 22.90
C VAL A 215 -11.53 13.82 24.18
N THR A 216 -11.41 13.14 25.32
CA THR A 216 -11.42 13.77 26.65
C THR A 216 -10.09 13.50 27.34
N GLY A 217 -9.37 14.56 27.68
CA GLY A 217 -8.06 14.49 28.33
C GLY A 217 -7.27 15.79 28.20
N ASN A 218 -6.00 15.76 28.59
CA ASN A 218 -5.09 16.91 28.43
C ASN A 218 -3.73 16.41 27.91
N GLY A 219 -3.36 16.79 26.70
CA GLY A 219 -2.09 16.40 26.09
C GLY A 219 -2.12 16.44 24.57
N THR A 220 -1.18 15.75 23.92
CA THR A 220 -1.07 15.69 22.46
C THR A 220 -1.30 14.25 21.99
N LEU A 221 -2.10 14.11 20.94
CA LEU A 221 -2.49 12.84 20.35
C LEU A 221 -2.14 12.85 18.86
N VAL A 222 -1.41 11.83 18.41
CA VAL A 222 -0.96 11.68 17.02
C VAL A 222 -1.44 10.34 16.48
N PHE A 223 -2.17 10.35 15.36
CA PHE A 223 -2.55 9.12 14.66
C PHE A 223 -1.50 8.78 13.62
N VAL A 224 -0.96 7.57 13.73
CA VAL A 224 0.04 7.02 12.82
C VAL A 224 -0.57 5.89 12.00
N TYR A 225 -0.60 6.08 10.69
CA TYR A 225 -1.09 5.07 9.75
C TYR A 225 -0.48 5.29 8.37
N ARG A 226 -0.48 4.26 7.53
CA ARG A 226 -0.07 4.37 6.13
C ARG A 226 -1.28 4.49 5.21
N GLY A 227 -1.30 5.53 4.40
CA GLY A 227 -2.36 5.76 3.41
C GLY A 227 -2.40 4.64 2.37
N LYS A 228 -3.61 4.30 1.90
CA LYS A 228 -3.85 3.25 0.91
C LYS A 228 -4.76 3.76 -0.21
N ARG A 229 -4.44 3.42 -1.45
CA ARG A 229 -5.13 3.87 -2.68
C ARG A 229 -5.29 2.70 -3.67
N LEU A 230 -6.33 2.72 -4.51
CA LEU A 230 -6.49 1.74 -5.60
C LEU A 230 -5.62 2.11 -6.80
#